data_AF-A0A952I2Z0-F1
#
_entry.id   AF-A0A952I2Z0-F1
#
_cell.length_a   1.000
_cell.length_b   1.000
_cell.length_c   1.000
_cell.angle_alpha   90.00
_cell.angle_beta   90.00
_cell.angle_gamma   90.00
#
_symmetry.space_group_name_H-M   'P 1'
#
loop_
_entity.id
_entity.type
_entity.pdbx_description
1 polymer ?
#
loop_
_entity_poly.entity_id
_entity_poly.type
_entity_poly.pdbx_seq_one_letter_code
_entity_poly.pdbx_strand_id
1 'polypeptide(L)'
;MSRKKSLEVFNSLDEEQKEIISTKKISGNQPASAWLERLKKVALMDHYGDTYRKNQTYIIFMILIGIGGIILTIVSLTNGFYFGLIIPVLAVTGIVLIYKSFSKFASMDLANHLRLFIVPLLAILKEESRKKEKIDLEVNLNDPCKEENIVETIPNSNKNYPKIKTTFYGIQWMSGKARLQDQTQLQWTVNDLVRKRDVTKKNPRGKIKYKTKYKVKHNVNLKLSIPKESYELVQDPNENQPTNGPYKMGYSSSDRFHVFKIRSTDVSATLDESIKLNHFLGIITKAYKHVKPI
;
A
#
# COMPACT_ATOMS: atom_id res chain seq x y z
N MET A 1 -14.06 2.16 20.19
CA MET A 1 -13.74 0.71 20.23
C MET A 1 -12.54 0.32 19.36
N SER A 2 -12.41 0.80 18.11
CA SER A 2 -11.32 0.37 17.21
C SER A 2 -9.90 0.68 17.70
N ARG A 3 -9.65 1.87 18.28
CA ARG A 3 -8.33 2.25 18.84
C ARG A 3 -7.81 1.27 19.88
N LYS A 4 -8.66 0.89 20.84
CA LYS A 4 -8.28 -0.04 21.93
C LYS A 4 -7.87 -1.39 21.34
N LYS A 5 -8.63 -1.89 20.36
CA LYS A 5 -8.33 -3.13 19.63
C LYS A 5 -7.01 -3.04 18.87
N SER A 6 -6.75 -1.96 18.14
CA SER A 6 -5.47 -1.76 17.43
C SER A 6 -4.28 -1.78 18.39
N LEU A 7 -4.38 -1.12 19.56
CA LEU A 7 -3.32 -1.12 20.57
C LEU A 7 -3.16 -2.49 21.26
N GLU A 8 -4.27 -3.17 21.54
CA GLU A 8 -4.25 -4.51 22.10
C GLU A 8 -3.56 -5.50 21.14
N VAL A 9 -3.91 -5.45 19.86
CA VAL A 9 -3.22 -6.25 18.83
C VAL A 9 -1.75 -5.86 18.75
N PHE A 10 -1.41 -4.56 18.72
CA PHE A 10 -0.02 -4.10 18.68
C PHE A 10 0.82 -4.61 19.86
N ASN A 11 0.25 -4.57 21.08
CA ASN A 11 0.93 -5.07 22.27
C ASN A 11 1.10 -6.60 22.26
N SER A 12 0.24 -7.33 21.53
CA SER A 12 0.33 -8.78 21.34
C SER A 12 1.27 -9.22 20.21
N LEU A 13 1.88 -8.26 19.50
CA LEU A 13 2.86 -8.53 18.46
C LEU A 13 4.20 -8.93 19.09
N ASP A 14 4.88 -9.86 18.43
CA ASP A 14 6.28 -10.15 18.73
C ASP A 14 7.21 -9.04 18.23
N GLU A 15 8.49 -9.12 18.59
CA GLU A 15 9.47 -8.08 18.23
C GLU A 15 9.72 -8.03 16.71
N GLU A 16 9.67 -9.16 16.02
CA GLU A 16 9.87 -9.22 14.56
C GLU A 16 8.69 -8.54 13.81
N GLN A 17 7.47 -8.70 14.30
CA GLN A 17 6.27 -8.02 13.80
C GLN A 17 6.30 -6.52 14.08
N LYS A 18 6.78 -6.10 15.26
CA LYS A 18 6.99 -4.69 15.58
C LYS A 18 8.06 -4.06 14.70
N GLU A 19 9.12 -4.80 14.40
CA GLU A 19 10.17 -4.38 13.47
C GLU A 19 9.62 -4.17 12.06
N ILE A 20 8.72 -5.04 11.57
CA ILE A 20 8.03 -4.82 10.29
C ILE A 20 7.27 -3.50 10.30
N ILE A 21 6.58 -3.17 11.40
CA ILE A 21 5.80 -1.93 11.50
C ILE A 21 6.71 -0.70 11.52
N SER A 22 7.83 -0.76 12.23
CA SER A 22 8.75 0.38 12.35
C SER A 22 9.55 0.61 11.06
N THR A 23 10.07 -0.45 10.45
CA THR A 23 10.87 -0.38 9.22
C THR A 23 10.02 -0.25 7.97
N LYS A 24 8.76 -0.70 8.04
CA LYS A 24 7.83 -0.85 6.91
C LYS A 24 8.43 -1.68 5.78
N LYS A 25 9.30 -2.63 6.10
CA LYS A 25 9.94 -3.53 5.15
C LYS A 25 9.77 -4.96 5.61
N ILE A 26 9.59 -5.85 4.66
CA ILE A 26 9.52 -7.29 4.88
C ILE A 26 10.49 -7.91 3.88
N SER A 27 11.41 -8.74 4.36
CA SER A 27 12.28 -9.52 3.47
C SER A 27 12.55 -10.87 4.10
N GLY A 28 12.68 -11.91 3.28
CA GLY A 28 13.07 -13.22 3.76
C GLY A 28 12.73 -14.34 2.79
N ASN A 29 13.11 -15.54 3.19
CA ASN A 29 12.87 -16.76 2.44
C ASN A 29 12.30 -17.84 3.38
N GLN A 30 10.97 -17.95 3.40
CA GLN A 30 10.24 -18.78 4.36
C GLN A 30 9.05 -19.48 3.70
N PRO A 31 8.55 -20.61 4.25
CA PRO A 31 7.33 -21.22 3.75
C PRO A 31 6.13 -20.29 3.83
N ALA A 32 5.16 -20.46 2.92
CA ALA A 32 3.94 -19.64 2.87
C ALA A 32 3.17 -19.61 4.20
N SER A 33 3.14 -20.74 4.93
CA SER A 33 2.50 -20.82 6.24
C SER A 33 3.17 -19.94 7.29
N ALA A 34 4.51 -19.93 7.34
CA ALA A 34 5.28 -19.07 8.24
C ALA A 34 5.07 -17.59 7.91
N TRP A 35 5.06 -17.25 6.62
CA TRP A 35 4.73 -15.88 6.19
C TRP A 35 3.33 -15.46 6.63
N LEU A 36 2.32 -16.31 6.46
CA LEU A 36 0.95 -16.01 6.88
C LEU A 36 0.84 -15.84 8.39
N GLU A 37 1.48 -16.71 9.17
CA GLU A 37 1.49 -16.61 10.63
C GLU A 37 2.12 -15.29 11.08
N ARG A 38 3.26 -14.94 10.49
CA ARG A 38 3.99 -13.68 10.76
C ARG A 38 3.16 -12.46 10.39
N LEU A 39 2.52 -12.43 9.22
CA LEU A 39 1.86 -11.23 8.68
C LEU A 39 0.40 -11.08 9.10
N LYS A 40 -0.28 -12.15 9.55
CA LYS A 40 -1.70 -12.12 9.91
C LYS A 40 -2.02 -11.10 10.99
N LYS A 41 -1.25 -11.06 12.09
CA LYS A 41 -1.47 -10.10 13.18
C LYS A 41 -1.17 -8.66 12.75
N VAL A 42 -0.14 -8.47 11.92
CA VAL A 42 0.23 -7.16 11.37
C VAL A 42 -0.88 -6.62 10.47
N ALA A 43 -1.42 -7.44 9.56
CA ALA A 43 -2.55 -7.07 8.71
C ALA A 43 -3.84 -6.81 9.50
N LEU A 44 -4.04 -7.52 10.63
CA LEU A 44 -5.17 -7.26 11.53
C LEU A 44 -5.02 -5.93 12.28
N MET A 45 -3.81 -5.59 12.73
CA MET A 45 -3.50 -4.30 13.35
C MET A 45 -3.80 -3.16 12.38
N ASP A 46 -3.33 -3.28 11.14
CA ASP A 46 -3.56 -2.33 10.05
C ASP A 46 -5.08 -2.10 9.80
N HIS A 47 -5.87 -3.18 9.76
CA HIS A 47 -7.33 -3.09 9.64
C HIS A 47 -8.00 -2.27 10.75
N TYR A 48 -7.58 -2.48 12.00
CA TYR A 48 -8.10 -1.68 13.11
C TYR A 48 -7.57 -0.23 13.06
N GLY A 49 -6.34 -0.01 12.60
CA GLY A 49 -5.80 1.33 12.35
C GLY A 49 -6.65 2.13 11.36
N ASP A 50 -6.99 1.54 10.22
CA ASP A 50 -7.84 2.14 9.19
C ASP A 50 -9.22 2.53 9.70
N THR A 51 -9.89 1.60 10.39
CA THR A 51 -11.23 1.85 10.93
C THR A 51 -11.22 2.93 12.00
N TYR A 52 -10.13 3.06 12.77
CA TYR A 52 -9.96 4.17 13.70
C TYR A 52 -9.77 5.51 12.97
N ARG A 53 -8.92 5.57 11.94
CA ARG A 53 -8.69 6.79 11.14
C ARG A 53 -9.96 7.34 10.51
N LYS A 54 -10.82 6.47 9.96
CA LYS A 54 -12.10 6.88 9.35
C LYS A 54 -13.07 7.54 10.34
N ASN A 55 -12.98 7.19 11.62
CA ASN A 55 -13.86 7.71 12.67
C ASN A 55 -13.26 8.90 13.45
N GLN A 56 -12.23 9.57 12.93
CA GLN A 56 -11.52 10.68 13.61
C GLN A 56 -12.27 12.02 13.67
N THR A 57 -13.52 12.11 13.22
CA THR A 57 -14.37 13.31 13.40
C THR A 57 -14.45 13.77 14.86
N TYR A 58 -14.36 12.85 15.82
CA TYR A 58 -14.33 13.17 17.25
C TYR A 58 -13.13 14.04 17.67
N ILE A 59 -12.00 13.95 16.96
CA ILE A 59 -10.79 14.67 17.35
C ILE A 59 -10.90 16.14 16.96
N ILE A 60 -11.48 16.42 15.78
CA ILE A 60 -11.80 17.79 15.38
C ILE A 60 -12.74 18.42 16.43
N PHE A 61 -13.71 17.66 16.92
CA PHE A 61 -14.61 18.11 17.99
C PHE A 61 -13.87 18.41 19.31
N MET A 62 -12.94 17.54 19.73
CA MET A 62 -12.11 17.78 20.93
C MET A 62 -11.20 19.02 20.80
N ILE A 63 -10.64 19.28 19.62
CA ILE A 63 -9.85 20.49 19.35
C ILE A 63 -10.75 21.73 19.44
N LEU A 64 -11.96 21.69 18.88
CA LEU A 64 -12.92 22.78 18.97
C LEU A 64 -13.35 23.06 20.41
N ILE A 65 -13.58 22.02 21.22
CA ILE A 65 -13.84 22.16 22.67
C ILE A 65 -12.65 22.81 23.37
N GLY A 66 -11.43 22.39 23.06
CA GLY A 66 -10.21 22.97 23.62
C GLY A 66 -10.06 24.46 23.31
N ILE A 67 -10.30 24.86 22.05
CA ILE A 67 -10.30 26.27 21.64
C ILE A 67 -11.40 27.05 22.37
N GLY A 68 -12.61 26.49 22.46
CA GLY A 68 -13.71 27.09 23.21
C GLY A 68 -13.38 27.30 24.70
N GLY A 69 -12.71 26.34 25.34
CA GLY A 69 -12.24 26.45 26.72
C GLY A 69 -11.20 27.55 26.92
N ILE A 70 -10.29 27.75 25.96
CA ILE A 70 -9.33 28.86 25.99
C ILE A 70 -10.05 30.21 25.88
N ILE A 71 -11.03 30.34 24.99
CA ILE A 71 -11.82 31.58 24.84
C ILE A 71 -12.60 31.89 26.13
N LEU A 72 -13.28 30.88 26.71
CA LEU A 72 -13.98 30.99 27.98
C LEU A 72 -13.07 31.42 29.13
N THR A 73 -11.81 30.95 29.12
CA THR A 73 -10.82 31.37 30.10
C THR A 73 -10.49 32.86 29.98
N ILE A 74 -10.25 33.35 28.75
CA ILE A 74 -9.93 34.76 28.51
C ILE A 74 -11.08 35.64 29.02
N VAL A 75 -12.32 35.26 28.75
CA VAL A 75 -13.52 35.97 29.24
C VAL A 75 -13.66 35.88 30.78
N SER A 76 -13.28 34.76 31.38
CA SER A 76 -13.33 34.59 32.84
C SER A 76 -12.29 35.46 33.55
N LEU A 77 -11.08 35.57 32.99
CA LEU A 77 -10.02 36.43 33.50
C LEU A 77 -10.40 37.91 33.44
N THR A 78 -11.08 38.35 32.37
CA THR A 78 -11.59 39.75 32.28
C THR A 78 -12.67 40.07 33.32
N ASN A 79 -13.35 39.05 33.84
CA ASN A 79 -14.43 39.20 34.82
C ASN A 79 -14.00 38.89 36.27
N GLY A 80 -12.70 38.77 36.55
CA GLY A 80 -12.18 38.58 37.91
C GLY A 80 -12.34 37.16 38.49
N PHE A 81 -12.68 36.16 37.67
CA PHE A 81 -12.76 34.76 38.11
C PHE A 81 -11.40 34.07 38.04
N TYR A 82 -10.75 33.90 39.19
CA TYR A 82 -9.39 33.34 39.32
C TYR A 82 -9.25 31.85 38.97
N PHE A 83 -10.36 31.10 38.84
CA PHE A 83 -10.33 29.71 38.35
C PHE A 83 -9.93 29.60 36.86
N GLY A 84 -9.76 30.73 36.17
CA GLY A 84 -9.38 30.78 34.76
C GLY A 84 -8.10 30.02 34.43
N LEU A 85 -7.09 29.96 35.30
CA LEU A 85 -5.79 29.37 34.92
C LEU A 85 -5.78 27.83 34.82
N ILE A 86 -6.72 27.12 35.43
CA ILE A 86 -6.75 25.64 35.42
C ILE A 86 -7.17 25.11 34.03
N ILE A 87 -8.12 25.79 33.38
CA ILE A 87 -8.71 25.35 32.12
C ILE A 87 -7.70 25.35 30.95
N PRO A 88 -6.86 26.39 30.74
CA PRO A 88 -5.83 26.41 29.71
C PRO A 88 -4.77 25.34 29.94
N VAL A 89 -4.36 25.11 31.20
CA VAL A 89 -3.35 24.09 31.51
C VAL A 89 -3.88 22.72 31.11
N LEU A 90 -5.10 22.36 31.51
CA LEU A 90 -5.74 21.11 31.11
C LEU A 90 -5.94 21.01 29.59
N ALA A 91 -6.31 22.11 28.93
CA ALA A 91 -6.47 22.14 27.48
C ALA A 91 -5.15 21.90 26.74
N VAL A 92 -4.06 22.57 27.14
CA VAL A 92 -2.73 22.38 26.56
C VAL A 92 -2.22 20.96 26.81
N THR A 93 -2.33 20.43 28.04
CA THR A 93 -1.96 19.05 28.34
C THR A 93 -2.75 18.06 27.48
N GLY A 94 -4.07 18.27 27.34
CA GLY A 94 -4.93 17.48 26.46
C GLY A 94 -4.47 17.50 25.01
N ILE A 95 -4.17 18.69 24.46
CA ILE A 95 -3.66 18.84 23.08
C ILE A 95 -2.34 18.09 22.89
N VAL A 96 -1.40 18.21 23.83
CA VAL A 96 -0.11 17.51 23.76
C VAL A 96 -0.29 15.98 23.79
N LEU A 97 -1.15 15.47 24.67
CA LEU A 97 -1.45 14.04 24.76
C LEU A 97 -2.12 13.51 23.47
N ILE A 98 -3.05 14.30 22.90
CA ILE A 98 -3.67 14.00 21.62
C ILE A 98 -2.60 13.94 20.53
N TYR A 99 -1.77 14.99 20.40
CA TYR A 99 -0.71 15.06 19.39
C TYR A 99 0.27 13.88 19.48
N LYS A 100 0.76 13.56 20.68
CA LYS A 100 1.63 12.39 20.90
C LYS A 100 0.95 11.09 20.50
N SER A 101 -0.33 10.93 20.84
CA SER A 101 -1.10 9.76 20.43
C SER A 101 -1.21 9.67 18.90
N PHE A 102 -1.47 10.79 18.22
CA PHE A 102 -1.56 10.83 16.76
C PHE A 102 -0.26 10.44 16.08
N SER A 103 0.84 11.05 16.50
CA SER A 103 2.16 10.78 15.94
C SER A 103 2.49 9.28 16.04
N LYS A 104 2.21 8.67 17.20
CA LYS A 104 2.38 7.23 17.41
C LYS A 104 1.52 6.38 16.46
N PHE A 105 0.25 6.74 16.21
CA PHE A 105 -0.59 5.99 15.27
C PHE A 105 -0.18 6.20 13.81
N ALA A 106 0.26 7.40 13.44
CA ALA A 106 0.76 7.69 12.10
C ALA A 106 2.05 6.91 11.81
N SER A 107 2.94 6.75 12.79
CA SER A 107 4.15 5.95 12.62
C SER A 107 3.85 4.46 12.44
N MET A 108 2.79 3.95 13.07
CA MET A 108 2.35 2.55 12.94
C MET A 108 1.56 2.26 11.66
N ASP A 109 1.29 3.26 10.84
CA ASP A 109 0.47 3.09 9.64
C ASP A 109 1.22 2.32 8.53
N LEU A 110 0.54 1.36 7.92
CA LEU A 110 1.07 0.52 6.86
C LEU A 110 0.27 0.70 5.58
N ALA A 111 0.92 0.44 4.44
CA ALA A 111 0.21 0.43 3.17
C ALA A 111 -0.80 -0.73 3.11
N ASN A 112 -2.00 -0.43 2.62
CA ASN A 112 -3.09 -1.39 2.49
C ASN A 112 -2.75 -2.63 1.62
N HIS A 113 -1.69 -2.55 0.81
CA HIS A 113 -1.18 -3.66 0.01
C HIS A 113 -0.91 -4.93 0.84
N LEU A 114 -0.48 -4.79 2.10
CA LEU A 114 -0.23 -5.92 2.98
C LEU A 114 -1.49 -6.77 3.18
N ARG A 115 -2.57 -6.13 3.60
CA ARG A 115 -3.84 -6.78 3.93
C ARG A 115 -4.63 -7.17 2.68
N LEU A 116 -4.68 -6.28 1.69
CA LEU A 116 -5.56 -6.44 0.53
C LEU A 116 -4.98 -7.32 -0.58
N PHE A 117 -3.65 -7.47 -0.63
CA PHE A 117 -2.99 -8.22 -1.70
C PHE A 117 -2.03 -9.29 -1.18
N ILE A 118 -1.06 -8.92 -0.35
CA ILE A 118 0.04 -9.84 0.04
C ILE A 118 -0.49 -11.02 0.86
N VAL A 119 -1.28 -10.78 1.91
CA VAL A 119 -1.83 -11.86 2.74
C VAL A 119 -2.74 -12.80 1.92
N PRO A 120 -3.71 -12.31 1.11
CA PRO A 120 -4.47 -13.17 0.22
C PRO A 120 -3.62 -13.95 -0.80
N LEU A 121 -2.60 -13.31 -1.39
CA LEU A 121 -1.69 -13.98 -2.33
C LEU A 121 -0.92 -15.12 -1.64
N LEU A 122 -0.40 -14.88 -0.44
CA LEU A 122 0.30 -15.90 0.34
C LEU A 122 -0.62 -17.07 0.73
N ALA A 123 -1.91 -16.80 0.97
CA ALA A 123 -2.90 -17.86 1.22
C ALA A 123 -3.07 -18.76 -0.01
N ILE A 124 -3.13 -18.18 -1.21
CA ILE A 124 -3.18 -18.95 -2.46
C ILE A 124 -1.87 -19.71 -2.68
N LEU A 125 -0.72 -19.03 -2.53
CA LEU A 125 0.59 -19.67 -2.69
C LEU A 125 0.79 -20.80 -1.69
N LYS A 126 0.22 -20.74 -0.48
CA LYS A 126 0.26 -21.85 0.48
C LYS A 126 -0.40 -23.11 -0.06
N GLU A 127 -1.55 -22.98 -0.75
CA GLU A 127 -2.25 -24.11 -1.34
C GLU A 127 -1.56 -24.62 -2.62
N GLU A 128 -0.99 -23.72 -3.42
CA GLU A 128 -0.32 -24.04 -4.70
C GLU A 128 1.15 -24.46 -4.54
N SER A 129 1.74 -24.31 -3.35
CA SER A 129 3.13 -24.69 -3.06
C SER A 129 3.19 -25.99 -2.25
N ARG A 130 4.38 -26.62 -2.21
CA ARG A 130 4.61 -27.76 -1.30
C ARG A 130 4.78 -27.22 0.12
N LYS A 131 4.32 -27.95 1.13
CA LYS A 131 4.30 -27.51 2.55
C LYS A 131 5.62 -26.93 3.09
N LYS A 132 6.77 -27.40 2.60
CA LYS A 132 8.11 -26.96 3.03
C LYS A 132 8.83 -26.06 2.03
N GLU A 133 8.21 -25.81 0.87
CA GLU A 133 8.80 -24.96 -0.16
C GLU A 133 8.83 -23.53 0.35
N LYS A 134 9.99 -22.88 0.20
CA LYS A 134 10.17 -21.53 0.68
C LYS A 134 9.82 -20.52 -0.42
N ILE A 135 9.24 -19.40 -0.01
CA ILE A 135 8.92 -18.26 -0.85
C ILE A 135 9.87 -17.14 -0.48
N ASP A 136 10.66 -16.72 -1.46
CA ASP A 136 11.44 -15.49 -1.41
C ASP A 136 10.47 -14.32 -1.58
N LEU A 137 10.41 -13.43 -0.60
CA LEU A 137 9.47 -12.31 -0.58
C LEU A 137 10.19 -11.08 -0.06
N GLU A 138 10.09 -10.00 -0.83
CA GLU A 138 10.53 -8.66 -0.46
C GLU A 138 9.36 -7.71 -0.64
N VAL A 139 9.07 -6.91 0.38
CA VAL A 139 7.98 -5.94 0.39
C VAL A 139 8.47 -4.64 1.02
N ASN A 140 8.13 -3.53 0.38
CA ASN A 140 8.29 -2.19 0.91
C ASN A 140 6.91 -1.55 1.11
N LEU A 141 6.51 -1.34 2.36
CA LEU A 141 5.24 -0.76 2.80
C LEU A 141 5.35 0.73 3.15
N ASN A 142 6.45 1.39 2.77
CA ASN A 142 6.62 2.82 3.00
C ASN A 142 5.66 3.66 2.14
N ASP A 143 5.43 4.90 2.57
CA ASP A 143 4.69 5.87 1.77
C ASP A 143 5.39 6.06 0.41
N PRO A 144 4.71 5.80 -0.72
CA PRO A 144 5.31 5.95 -2.04
C PRO A 144 5.64 7.42 -2.36
N CYS A 145 5.01 8.41 -1.70
CA CYS A 145 5.20 9.84 -1.95
C CYS A 145 6.37 10.49 -1.16
N LYS A 146 7.31 9.71 -0.64
CA LYS A 146 8.55 10.21 -0.05
C LYS A 146 9.48 10.85 -1.09
N GLU A 147 10.32 11.77 -0.64
CA GLU A 147 11.27 12.50 -1.50
C GLU A 147 12.27 11.58 -2.22
N GLU A 148 12.72 10.52 -1.55
CA GLU A 148 13.62 9.50 -2.09
C GLU A 148 13.06 8.77 -3.32
N ASN A 149 11.74 8.76 -3.50
CA ASN A 149 11.07 8.06 -4.60
C ASN A 149 10.73 9.01 -5.77
N ILE A 150 11.11 10.29 -5.72
CA ILE A 150 10.78 11.24 -6.79
C ILE A 150 11.52 10.86 -8.07
N VAL A 151 10.77 10.59 -9.14
CA VAL A 151 11.30 10.35 -10.48
C VAL A 151 11.37 11.65 -11.27
N GLU A 152 10.30 12.45 -11.21
CA GLU A 152 10.20 13.69 -11.97
C GLU A 152 9.25 14.67 -11.28
N THR A 153 9.57 15.96 -11.31
CA THR A 153 8.62 17.01 -10.94
C THR A 153 8.46 17.98 -12.11
N ILE A 154 7.24 18.07 -12.63
CA ILE A 154 6.85 19.05 -13.64
C ILE A 154 6.29 20.28 -12.90
N PRO A 155 7.03 21.40 -12.89
CA PRO A 155 6.55 22.63 -12.27
C PRO A 155 5.41 23.23 -13.08
N ASN A 156 4.68 24.13 -12.44
CA ASN A 156 3.60 24.85 -13.10
C ASN A 156 4.16 25.83 -14.13
N SER A 157 3.76 25.69 -15.40
CA SER A 157 4.18 26.60 -16.47
C SER A 157 3.42 27.94 -16.46
N ASN A 158 2.20 27.99 -15.89
CA ASN A 158 1.34 29.17 -15.95
C ASN A 158 1.54 30.13 -14.76
N LYS A 159 1.76 31.42 -15.02
CA LYS A 159 1.74 32.45 -13.94
C LYS A 159 0.34 32.61 -13.32
N ASN A 160 -0.70 32.39 -14.11
CA ASN A 160 -2.10 32.54 -13.72
C ASN A 160 -2.71 31.23 -13.17
N TYR A 161 -3.85 31.36 -12.48
CA TYR A 161 -4.63 30.21 -12.03
C TYR A 161 -5.34 29.51 -13.21
N PRO A 162 -5.47 28.18 -13.20
CA PRO A 162 -5.05 27.24 -12.15
C PRO A 162 -3.55 26.95 -12.18
N LYS A 163 -2.93 26.89 -10.98
CA LYS A 163 -1.54 26.44 -10.84
C LYS A 163 -1.53 24.93 -10.65
N ILE A 164 -0.77 24.21 -11.47
CA ILE A 164 -0.71 22.74 -11.42
C ILE A 164 0.75 22.31 -11.27
N LYS A 165 1.09 21.68 -10.15
CA LYS A 165 2.37 20.99 -9.95
C LYS A 165 2.11 19.48 -10.05
N THR A 166 2.87 18.78 -10.89
CA THR A 166 2.77 17.32 -10.99
C THR A 166 4.11 16.72 -10.57
N THR A 167 4.07 15.78 -9.63
CA THR A 167 5.24 15.01 -9.19
C THR A 167 4.96 13.52 -9.43
N PHE A 168 5.93 12.85 -10.02
CA PHE A 168 5.94 11.41 -10.25
C PHE A 168 6.87 10.74 -9.25
N TYR A 169 6.38 9.67 -8.64
CA TYR A 169 7.14 8.84 -7.72
C TYR A 169 7.20 7.41 -8.25
N GLY A 170 8.37 6.76 -8.16
CA GLY A 170 8.60 5.40 -8.61
C GLY A 170 9.08 4.53 -7.45
N ILE A 171 8.40 3.43 -7.19
CA ILE A 171 8.76 2.52 -6.09
C ILE A 171 8.52 1.06 -6.49
N GLN A 172 9.51 0.20 -6.25
CA GLN A 172 9.31 -1.25 -6.22
C GLN A 172 8.80 -1.62 -4.82
N TRP A 173 7.51 -1.91 -4.70
CA TRP A 173 6.91 -2.21 -3.39
C TRP A 173 6.81 -3.70 -3.12
N MET A 174 6.96 -4.57 -4.13
CA MET A 174 6.94 -6.01 -3.93
C MET A 174 7.75 -6.76 -4.98
N SER A 175 8.52 -7.73 -4.54
CA SER A 175 9.18 -8.76 -5.36
C SER A 175 9.03 -10.11 -4.68
N GLY A 176 9.04 -11.18 -5.48
CA GLY A 176 9.11 -12.50 -4.90
C GLY A 176 9.34 -13.61 -5.91
N LYS A 177 9.66 -14.79 -5.36
CA LYS A 177 9.87 -16.02 -6.10
C LYS A 177 9.26 -17.17 -5.33
N ALA A 178 8.50 -18.01 -6.02
CA ALA A 178 7.89 -19.21 -5.48
C ALA A 178 8.03 -20.36 -6.46
N ARG A 179 8.11 -21.58 -5.94
CA ARG A 179 8.01 -22.81 -6.72
C ARG A 179 6.69 -23.48 -6.38
N LEU A 180 5.91 -23.79 -7.39
CA LEU A 180 4.59 -24.38 -7.27
C LEU A 180 4.71 -25.92 -7.21
N GLN A 181 3.59 -26.60 -6.89
CA GLN A 181 3.55 -28.06 -6.73
C GLN A 181 3.97 -28.83 -7.99
N ASP A 182 3.61 -28.30 -9.16
CA ASP A 182 3.93 -28.78 -10.50
C ASP A 182 5.38 -28.46 -10.93
N GLN A 183 6.22 -27.95 -10.03
CA GLN A 183 7.59 -27.47 -10.29
C GLN A 183 7.69 -26.17 -11.09
N THR A 184 6.57 -25.53 -11.41
CA THR A 184 6.58 -24.22 -12.07
C THR A 184 7.23 -23.19 -11.16
N GLN A 185 8.17 -22.42 -11.73
CA GLN A 185 8.81 -21.32 -11.03
C GLN A 185 8.10 -20.01 -11.35
N LEU A 186 7.50 -19.41 -10.34
CA LEU A 186 6.85 -18.12 -10.41
C LEU A 186 7.78 -17.05 -9.84
N GLN A 187 8.11 -16.03 -10.62
CA GLN A 187 8.84 -14.84 -10.16
C GLN A 187 8.02 -13.60 -10.51
N TRP A 188 7.96 -12.64 -9.61
CA TRP A 188 7.23 -11.40 -9.86
C TRP A 188 7.95 -10.19 -9.27
N THR A 189 7.67 -9.04 -9.87
CA THR A 189 8.08 -7.73 -9.39
C THR A 189 6.97 -6.74 -9.68
N VAL A 190 6.66 -5.91 -8.70
CA VAL A 190 5.60 -4.93 -8.76
C VAL A 190 6.17 -3.54 -8.50
N ASN A 191 6.05 -2.69 -9.52
CA ASN A 191 6.55 -1.33 -9.52
C ASN A 191 5.41 -0.34 -9.68
N ASP A 192 5.27 0.56 -8.72
CA ASP A 192 4.26 1.62 -8.79
C ASP A 192 4.87 2.92 -9.31
N LEU A 193 4.16 3.53 -10.26
CA LEU A 193 4.39 4.90 -10.68
C LEU A 193 3.21 5.76 -10.20
N VAL A 194 3.44 6.49 -9.11
CA VAL A 194 2.44 7.38 -8.49
C VAL A 194 2.56 8.76 -9.09
N ARG A 195 1.47 9.27 -9.67
CA ARG A 195 1.35 10.67 -10.07
C ARG A 195 0.58 11.44 -9.03
N LYS A 196 1.26 12.32 -8.31
CA LYS A 196 0.65 13.33 -7.44
C LYS A 196 0.48 14.63 -8.22
N ARG A 197 -0.73 15.19 -8.21
CA ARG A 197 -1.04 16.46 -8.86
C ARG A 197 -1.65 17.42 -7.84
N ASP A 198 -0.89 18.45 -7.50
CA ASP A 198 -1.36 19.54 -6.63
C ASP A 198 -1.94 20.65 -7.52
N VAL A 199 -3.23 20.90 -7.35
CA VAL A 199 -4.00 21.87 -8.14
C VAL A 199 -4.46 22.99 -7.23
N THR A 200 -4.01 24.20 -7.51
CA THR A 200 -4.49 25.42 -6.86
C THR A 200 -5.36 26.20 -7.83
N LYS A 201 -6.60 26.51 -7.43
CA LYS A 201 -7.58 27.27 -8.22
C LYS A 201 -8.05 28.50 -7.45
N LYS A 202 -8.40 29.57 -8.16
CA LYS A 202 -9.08 30.74 -7.61
C LYS A 202 -10.54 30.73 -8.08
N ASN A 203 -11.49 30.92 -7.16
CA ASN A 203 -12.90 31.04 -7.54
C ASN A 203 -13.21 32.48 -8.03
N PRO A 204 -14.38 32.73 -8.65
CA PRO A 204 -14.75 34.09 -9.08
C PRO A 204 -14.75 35.14 -7.94
N ARG A 205 -15.04 34.71 -6.70
CA ARG A 205 -15.00 35.56 -5.49
C ARG A 205 -13.59 35.75 -4.91
N GLY A 206 -12.54 35.30 -5.59
CA GLY A 206 -11.15 35.43 -5.17
C GLY A 206 -10.62 34.41 -4.15
N LYS A 207 -11.46 33.57 -3.54
CA LYS A 207 -11.04 32.50 -2.63
C LYS A 207 -10.17 31.47 -3.36
N ILE A 208 -9.01 31.18 -2.78
CA ILE A 208 -8.07 30.16 -3.25
C ILE A 208 -8.49 28.79 -2.70
N LYS A 209 -8.49 27.78 -3.57
CA LYS A 209 -8.80 26.38 -3.25
C LYS A 209 -7.64 25.49 -3.68
N TYR A 210 -7.27 24.55 -2.82
CA TYR A 210 -6.23 23.56 -3.06
C TYR A 210 -6.87 22.18 -3.20
N LYS A 211 -6.40 21.38 -4.16
CA LYS A 211 -6.81 19.99 -4.32
C LYS A 211 -5.64 19.16 -4.82
N THR A 212 -5.29 18.13 -4.06
CA THR A 212 -4.36 17.09 -4.52
C THR A 212 -5.15 15.96 -5.17
N LYS A 213 -4.63 15.44 -6.28
CA LYS A 213 -5.16 14.26 -6.96
C LYS A 213 -4.04 13.24 -7.14
N TYR A 214 -4.36 11.98 -6.95
CA TYR A 214 -3.45 10.87 -7.19
C TYR A 214 -3.88 10.11 -8.44
N LYS A 215 -2.93 9.36 -9.00
CA LYS A 215 -3.17 8.29 -9.95
C LYS A 215 -2.00 7.34 -9.82
N VAL A 216 -2.24 6.08 -9.53
CA VAL A 216 -1.20 5.07 -9.40
C VAL A 216 -1.25 4.17 -10.62
N LYS A 217 -0.10 3.95 -11.27
CA LYS A 217 0.06 2.91 -12.27
C LYS A 217 0.88 1.79 -11.66
N HIS A 218 0.25 0.64 -11.48
CA HIS A 218 0.88 -0.56 -10.97
C HIS A 218 1.43 -1.38 -12.13
N ASN A 219 2.76 -1.49 -12.24
CA ASN A 219 3.41 -2.28 -13.29
C ASN A 219 3.83 -3.62 -12.71
N VAL A 220 3.15 -4.67 -13.14
CA VAL A 220 3.43 -6.05 -12.74
C VAL A 220 4.29 -6.70 -13.82
N ASN A 221 5.51 -7.09 -13.43
CA ASN A 221 6.37 -7.94 -14.23
C ASN A 221 6.32 -9.35 -13.64
N LEU A 222 5.88 -10.32 -14.43
CA LEU A 222 5.75 -11.70 -14.05
C LEU A 222 6.60 -12.57 -14.98
N LYS A 223 7.32 -13.53 -14.40
CA LYS A 223 8.04 -14.56 -15.13
C LYS A 223 7.58 -15.91 -14.61
N LEU A 224 7.05 -16.73 -15.50
CA LEU A 224 6.59 -18.08 -15.21
C LEU A 224 7.44 -19.07 -16.01
N SER A 225 8.13 -19.98 -15.34
CA SER A 225 8.91 -21.05 -15.97
C SER A 225 8.23 -22.39 -15.71
N ILE A 226 7.50 -22.89 -16.69
CA ILE A 226 6.70 -24.13 -16.62
C ILE A 226 7.54 -25.31 -17.14
N PRO A 227 7.65 -26.45 -16.43
CA PRO A 227 8.49 -27.56 -16.86
C PRO A 227 7.92 -28.28 -18.09
N LYS A 228 8.78 -28.59 -19.06
CA LYS A 228 8.41 -29.33 -20.28
C LYS A 228 8.08 -30.80 -20.02
N GLU A 229 8.58 -31.35 -18.91
CA GLU A 229 8.32 -32.73 -18.51
C GLU A 229 6.84 -32.97 -18.17
N SER A 230 6.12 -31.92 -17.76
CA SER A 230 4.72 -32.03 -17.33
C SER A 230 3.74 -31.27 -18.22
N TYR A 231 4.25 -30.45 -19.15
CA TYR A 231 3.43 -29.58 -19.98
C TYR A 231 3.98 -29.50 -21.41
N GLU A 232 3.06 -29.53 -22.37
CA GLU A 232 3.35 -29.27 -23.79
C GLU A 232 2.73 -27.93 -24.22
N LEU A 233 3.37 -27.24 -25.17
CA LEU A 233 2.91 -25.97 -25.69
C LEU A 233 1.75 -26.19 -26.68
N VAL A 234 0.61 -25.56 -26.42
CA VAL A 234 -0.57 -25.62 -27.30
C VAL A 234 -0.52 -24.56 -28.39
N GLN A 235 -0.08 -23.35 -28.04
CA GLN A 235 -0.10 -22.20 -28.93
C GLN A 235 1.04 -21.25 -28.60
N ASP A 236 1.81 -20.80 -29.60
CA ASP A 236 2.86 -19.80 -29.40
C ASP A 236 2.23 -18.43 -29.06
N PRO A 237 2.52 -17.86 -27.88
CA PRO A 237 2.01 -16.55 -27.50
C PRO A 237 2.49 -15.41 -28.40
N ASN A 238 3.61 -15.59 -29.10
CA ASN A 238 4.20 -14.55 -29.94
C ASN A 238 3.42 -14.34 -31.24
N GLU A 239 2.68 -15.34 -31.71
CA GLU A 239 1.96 -15.29 -33.00
C GLU A 239 0.69 -14.42 -32.94
N ASN A 240 0.11 -14.24 -31.74
CA ASN A 240 -1.15 -13.51 -31.53
C ASN A 240 -1.03 -12.42 -30.44
N GLN A 241 0.09 -11.70 -30.37
CA GLN A 241 0.21 -10.62 -29.39
C GLN A 241 -0.70 -9.43 -29.77
N PRO A 242 -1.62 -8.99 -28.89
CA PRO A 242 -2.35 -7.77 -29.12
C PRO A 242 -1.38 -6.57 -29.06
N THR A 243 -1.21 -5.86 -30.17
CA THR A 243 -0.33 -4.68 -30.29
C THR A 243 -0.66 -3.60 -29.27
N ASN A 244 -1.92 -3.54 -28.81
CA ASN A 244 -2.42 -2.57 -27.81
C ASN A 244 -3.16 -3.25 -26.62
N GLY A 245 -2.76 -4.46 -26.23
CA GLY A 245 -3.38 -5.17 -25.10
C GLY A 245 -3.03 -4.60 -23.71
N PRO A 246 -3.83 -4.89 -22.66
CA PRO A 246 -3.56 -4.49 -21.27
C PRO A 246 -2.35 -5.23 -20.65
N TYR A 247 -1.73 -6.12 -21.41
CA TYR A 247 -0.49 -6.81 -21.06
C TYR A 247 0.31 -7.12 -22.33
N LYS A 248 1.61 -7.31 -22.16
CA LYS A 248 2.53 -7.83 -23.17
C LYS A 248 3.10 -9.14 -22.65
N MET A 249 3.07 -10.20 -23.45
CA MET A 249 3.58 -11.52 -23.07
C MET A 249 4.66 -11.93 -24.07
N GLY A 250 5.89 -12.08 -23.61
CA GLY A 250 6.95 -12.71 -24.38
C GLY A 250 7.08 -14.18 -24.01
N TYR A 251 7.31 -15.03 -25.00
CA TYR A 251 7.61 -16.45 -24.81
C TYR A 251 9.05 -16.77 -25.23
N SER A 252 9.70 -17.62 -24.45
CA SER A 252 11.00 -18.22 -24.77
C SER A 252 11.03 -19.66 -24.31
N SER A 253 11.53 -20.55 -25.15
CA SER A 253 11.77 -21.95 -24.80
C SER A 253 13.19 -22.11 -24.27
N SER A 254 13.33 -22.63 -23.07
CA SER A 254 14.61 -23.11 -22.51
C SER A 254 14.65 -24.63 -22.60
N ASP A 255 15.80 -25.25 -22.39
CA ASP A 255 15.97 -26.71 -22.45
C ASP A 255 14.91 -27.44 -21.60
N ARG A 256 14.74 -27.04 -20.34
CA ARG A 256 13.82 -27.67 -19.37
C ARG A 256 12.47 -26.99 -19.19
N PHE A 257 12.31 -25.74 -19.65
CA PHE A 257 11.16 -24.91 -19.30
C PHE A 257 10.56 -24.17 -20.50
N HIS A 258 9.24 -24.04 -20.51
CA HIS A 258 8.51 -22.99 -21.22
C HIS A 258 8.52 -21.73 -20.36
N VAL A 259 9.16 -20.66 -20.83
CA VAL A 259 9.33 -19.42 -20.05
C VAL A 259 8.45 -18.32 -20.64
N PHE A 260 7.49 -17.86 -19.84
CA PHE A 260 6.60 -16.75 -20.15
C PHE A 260 7.01 -15.52 -19.35
N LYS A 261 7.24 -14.39 -20.03
CA LYS A 261 7.51 -13.09 -19.41
C LYS A 261 6.33 -12.17 -19.70
N ILE A 262 5.55 -11.85 -18.68
CA ILE A 262 4.35 -11.02 -18.81
C ILE A 262 4.57 -9.68 -18.14
N ARG A 263 4.25 -8.60 -18.84
CA ARG A 263 4.17 -7.25 -18.29
C ARG A 263 2.74 -6.78 -18.36
N SER A 264 2.16 -6.35 -17.25
CA SER A 264 0.81 -5.77 -17.22
C SER A 264 0.80 -4.50 -16.39
N THR A 265 -0.10 -3.58 -16.75
CA THR A 265 -0.32 -2.35 -16.00
C THR A 265 -1.76 -2.32 -15.48
N ASP A 266 -1.92 -2.10 -14.18
CA ASP A 266 -3.20 -1.77 -13.56
C ASP A 266 -3.19 -0.30 -13.10
N VAL A 267 -4.35 0.35 -13.03
CA VAL A 267 -4.45 1.78 -12.75
C VAL A 267 -5.47 2.06 -11.67
N SER A 268 -5.01 2.70 -10.60
CA SER A 268 -5.81 3.08 -9.44
C SER A 268 -5.94 4.60 -9.34
N ALA A 269 -7.06 5.06 -8.79
CA ALA A 269 -7.36 6.49 -8.66
C ALA A 269 -6.83 7.08 -7.36
N THR A 270 -6.61 6.24 -6.35
CA THR A 270 -6.19 6.63 -5.01
C THR A 270 -4.89 5.92 -4.62
N LEU A 271 -4.23 6.41 -3.57
CA LEU A 271 -3.00 5.81 -3.05
C LEU A 271 -3.27 4.54 -2.24
N ASP A 272 -4.45 4.47 -1.62
CA ASP A 272 -4.85 3.39 -0.73
C ASP A 272 -5.35 2.14 -1.47
N GLU A 273 -5.60 2.28 -2.77
CA GLU A 273 -5.98 1.19 -3.66
C GLU A 273 -4.77 0.32 -4.00
N SER A 274 -4.91 -0.98 -3.74
CA SER A 274 -3.93 -2.00 -4.13
C SER A 274 -4.29 -2.60 -5.47
N ILE A 275 -3.29 -3.20 -6.15
CA ILE A 275 -3.51 -4.12 -7.25
C ILE A 275 -4.53 -5.16 -6.82
N LYS A 276 -5.50 -5.42 -7.69
CA LYS A 276 -6.51 -6.44 -7.45
C LYS A 276 -5.87 -7.82 -7.59
N LEU A 277 -6.05 -8.68 -6.59
CA LEU A 277 -5.57 -10.06 -6.62
C LEU A 277 -6.00 -10.80 -7.90
N ASN A 278 -7.27 -10.65 -8.29
CA ASN A 278 -7.80 -11.28 -9.50
C ASN A 278 -7.11 -10.82 -10.79
N HIS A 279 -6.62 -9.58 -10.85
CA HIS A 279 -5.83 -9.10 -11.98
C HIS A 279 -4.48 -9.83 -12.04
N PHE A 280 -3.80 -9.96 -10.90
CA PHE A 280 -2.55 -10.69 -10.79
C PHE A 280 -2.71 -12.18 -11.15
N LEU A 281 -3.70 -12.86 -10.59
CA LEU A 281 -3.99 -14.26 -10.90
C LEU A 281 -4.41 -14.43 -12.37
N GLY A 282 -5.21 -13.50 -12.91
CA GLY A 282 -5.61 -13.52 -14.31
C GLY A 282 -4.43 -13.41 -15.27
N ILE A 283 -3.33 -12.74 -14.88
CA ILE A 283 -2.07 -12.73 -15.64
C ILE A 283 -1.43 -14.12 -15.65
N ILE A 284 -1.40 -14.81 -14.50
CA ILE A 284 -0.86 -16.17 -14.38
C ILE A 284 -1.68 -17.14 -15.25
N THR A 285 -3.01 -17.11 -15.12
CA THR A 285 -3.92 -17.96 -15.90
C THR A 285 -3.71 -17.80 -17.41
N LYS A 286 -3.40 -16.58 -17.89
CA LYS A 286 -3.12 -16.35 -19.31
C LYS A 286 -1.90 -17.13 -19.80
N ALA A 287 -0.82 -17.26 -19.02
CA ALA A 287 0.30 -18.12 -19.41
C ALA A 287 -0.12 -19.59 -19.46
N TYR A 288 -0.86 -20.07 -18.46
CA TYR A 288 -1.32 -21.45 -18.43
C TYR A 288 -2.27 -21.83 -19.57
N LYS A 289 -2.96 -20.87 -20.20
CA LYS A 289 -3.77 -21.13 -21.41
C LYS A 289 -2.95 -21.55 -22.64
N HIS A 290 -1.64 -21.27 -22.65
CA HIS A 290 -0.75 -21.62 -23.76
C HIS A 290 -0.09 -22.99 -23.59
N VAL A 291 -0.32 -23.67 -22.47
CA VAL A 291 0.22 -25.00 -22.20
C VAL A 291 -0.91 -25.96 -21.84
N LYS A 292 -0.71 -27.25 -22.11
CA LYS A 292 -1.59 -28.33 -21.61
C LYS A 292 -0.74 -29.36 -20.87
N PRO A 293 -1.28 -29.98 -19.80
CA PRO A 293 -0.62 -31.11 -19.15
C PRO A 293 -0.43 -32.26 -20.14
N ILE A 294 0.69 -32.97 -20.02
CA ILE A 294 0.98 -34.21 -20.77
C ILE A 294 0.31 -35.41 -20.10
#